data_AF-A0A7C3UTU6-F1
#
_entry.id   AF-A0A7C3UTU6-F1
#
_cell.length_a   1.000
_cell.length_b   1.000
_cell.length_c   1.000
_cell.angle_alpha   90.00
_cell.angle_beta   90.00
_cell.angle_gamma   90.00
#
_symmetry.space_group_name_H-M   'P 1'
#
loop_
_entity.id
_entity.type
_entity.pdbx_description
1 polymer ?
#
loop_
_entity_poly.entity_id
_entity_poly.type
_entity_poly.pdbx_seq_one_letter_code
_entity_poly.pdbx_strand_id
1 'polypeptide(L)' 'ITPKEAIEKGADFIVIGRPITRVDNPEESAKKIIKEVDS' A
#
# COMPACT_ATOMS: atom_id res chain seq x y z
N ILE A 1 2.52 4.15 10.30
CA ILE A 1 1.25 3.56 9.81
C ILE A 1 1.53 2.89 8.49
N THR A 2 1.43 1.57 8.47
CA THR A 2 1.46 0.77 7.24
C THR A 2 0.04 0.66 6.67
N PRO A 3 -0.11 0.22 5.41
CA PRO A 3 -1.44 -0.06 4.87
C PRO A 3 -2.23 -1.07 5.71
N LYS A 4 -1.58 -2.15 6.17
CA LYS A 4 -2.20 -3.16 7.04
C LYS A 4 -2.72 -2.57 8.36
N GLU A 5 -1.88 -1.78 9.05
CA GLU A 5 -2.30 -1.11 10.30
C GLU A 5 -3.47 -0.14 10.07
N ALA A 6 -3.57 0.47 8.88
CA ALA A 6 -4.70 1.35 8.56
C ALA A 6 -6.01 0.56 8.42
N ILE A 7 -5.98 -0.63 7.83
CA ILE A 7 -7.14 -1.53 7.71
C ILE A 7 -7.58 -2.01 9.09
N GLU A 8 -6.64 -2.45 9.93
CA GLU A 8 -6.93 -2.87 11.31
C GLU A 8 -7.57 -1.75 12.15
N LYS A 9 -7.31 -0.49 11.79
CA LYS A 9 -7.92 0.69 12.40
C LYS A 9 -9.25 1.12 11.77
N GLY A 10 -9.76 0.37 10.79
CA GLY A 10 -11.04 0.61 10.12
C GLY A 10 -10.99 1.63 8.99
N ALA A 11 -9.84 1.79 8.32
CA ALA A 11 -9.76 2.66 7.16
C ALA A 11 -10.45 2.03 5.93
N ASP A 12 -11.44 2.73 5.37
CA ASP A 12 -12.08 2.33 4.12
C ASP A 12 -11.23 2.66 2.88
N PHE A 13 -10.34 3.65 3.00
CA PHE A 13 -9.48 4.12 1.91
C PHE A 13 -8.07 4.46 2.40
N ILE A 14 -7.06 4.06 1.62
CA ILE A 14 -5.65 4.29 1.92
C ILE A 14 -4.99 4.93 0.70
N VAL A 15 -4.38 6.11 0.88
CA VAL A 15 -3.65 6.81 -0.18
C VAL A 15 -2.16 6.47 -0.09
N ILE A 16 -1.62 5.89 -1.15
CA ILE A 16 -0.19 5.60 -1.26
C ILE A 16 0.47 6.60 -2.23
N GLY A 17 1.36 7.44 -1.70
CA GLY A 17 2.10 8.43 -2.48
C GLY A 17 3.48 7.93 -2.91
N ARG A 18 4.53 8.36 -2.21
CA ARG A 18 5.95 8.11 -2.55
C ARG A 18 6.29 6.66 -2.92
N PRO A 19 5.76 5.62 -2.23
CA PRO A 19 6.05 4.23 -2.62
C PRO A 19 5.62 3.86 -4.04
N ILE A 20 4.66 4.59 -4.63
CA ILE A 20 4.22 4.42 -6.01
C ILE A 20 4.93 5.43 -6.93
N THR A 21 4.99 6.70 -6.54
CA THR A 21 5.41 7.78 -7.45
C THR A 21 6.93 7.95 -7.57
N ARG A 22 7.74 7.27 -6.75
CA ARG A 22 9.22 7.45 -6.71
C ARG A 22 10.00 6.15 -6.92
N VAL A 23 9.38 5.14 -7.51
CA VAL A 23 10.02 3.87 -7.84
C VAL A 23 10.08 3.72 -9.36
N ASP A 24 11.08 2.99 -9.85
CA ASP A 24 11.25 2.74 -11.28
C ASP A 24 10.13 1.87 -11.86
N ASN A 25 9.59 0.96 -11.03
CA ASN A 25 8.47 0.10 -11.40
C ASN A 25 7.29 0.26 -10.41
N PRO A 26 6.36 1.20 -10.69
CA PRO A 26 5.17 1.42 -9.87
C PRO A 26 4.25 0.20 -9.79
N GLU A 27 4.16 -0.60 -10.86
CA GLU A 27 3.32 -1.80 -10.90
C GLU A 27 3.81 -2.86 -9.90
N GLU A 28 5.12 -3.12 -9.87
CA GLU A 28 5.71 -4.06 -8.92
C GLU A 28 5.51 -3.60 -7.47
N SER A 29 5.69 -2.29 -7.21
CA SER A 29 5.45 -1.71 -5.89
C SER A 29 4.00 -1.87 -5.46
N ALA A 30 3.04 -1.57 -6.35
CA ALA A 30 1.61 -1.78 -6.08
C ALA A 30 1.29 -3.25 -5.75
N LYS A 31 1.84 -4.20 -6.52
CA LYS A 31 1.65 -5.64 -6.25
C LYS A 31 2.17 -6.06 -4.88
N LYS A 32 3.32 -5.54 -4.45
CA LYS A 32 3.87 -5.79 -3.10
C LYS A 32 2.96 -5.26 -2.01
N ILE A 33 2.43 -4.04 -2.17
CA ILE A 33 1.51 -3.42 -1.21
C ILE A 33 0.20 -4.21 -1.11
N ILE A 34 -0.38 -4.64 -2.24
CA ILE A 34 -1.59 -5.47 -2.25
C ILE A 34 -1.34 -6.79 -1.50
N LYS A 35 -0.20 -7.45 -1.78
CA LYS A 35 0.16 -8.69 -1.09
C LYS A 35 0.32 -8.52 0.43
N GLU A 36 0.85 -7.38 0.88
CA GLU A 36 0.95 -7.06 2.32
C GLU A 36 -0.43 -6.90 2.98
N VAL A 37 -1.40 -6.35 2.24
CA VAL A 37 -2.77 -6.14 2.69
C VAL A 37 -3.58 -7.44 2.74
N ASP A 38 -3.40 -8.33 1.76
CA ASP A 38 -4.14 -9.59 1.65
C ASP A 38 -3.61 -10.72 2.59
N SER A 39 -2.52 -10.48 3.32
CA SER A 39 -1.86 -11.46 4.22
C SER A 39 -2.12 -11.20 5.69
#